data_AF-A0A7K9SXW8-F1
#
_entry.id   AF-A0A7K9SXW8-F1
#
_cell.length_a   1.000
_cell.length_b   1.000
_cell.length_c   1.000
_cell.angle_alpha   90.00
_cell.angle_beta   90.00
_cell.angle_gamma   90.00
#
_symmetry.space_group_name_H-M   'P 1'
#
loop_
_entity.id
_entity.type
_entity.pdbx_description
1 polymer ?
#
loop_
_entity_poly.entity_id
_entity_poly.type
_entity_poly.pdbx_seq_one_letter_code
_entity_poly.pdbx_strand_id
1 'polypeptide(L)'
;GQGLGKREDGITEAIRVKVKCDTAGVGHDPAEPFSFHWWDHLFNKAAANIAVEDGQDGISMKTLSKDGVRISNKKPCKAPSASTMLYGRFVKSATLTAHGEESTRLPTGSESSDEEEEEKLDLSSARRLTDEELMRACGGRTAHKGARHGLTMSAKLARLEEQERAFLA
;
A
#
# COMPACT_ATOMS: atom_id res chain seq x y z
N GLY A 1 -12.95 -18.34 38.45
CA GLY A 1 -14.02 -19.30 38.75
C GLY A 1 -14.19 -20.21 37.57
N GLN A 2 -14.94 -21.31 37.69
CA GLN A 2 -15.30 -22.15 36.53
C GLN A 2 -16.27 -21.41 35.60
N GLY A 3 -16.37 -21.87 34.35
CA GLY A 3 -17.23 -21.27 33.34
C GLY A 3 -18.71 -21.30 33.73
N LEU A 4 -19.51 -20.37 33.21
CA LEU A 4 -20.95 -20.36 33.45
C LEU A 4 -21.64 -21.51 32.69
N GLY A 5 -22.73 -22.06 33.22
CA GLY A 5 -23.57 -23.05 32.53
C GLY A 5 -23.67 -24.40 33.26
N LYS A 6 -24.62 -25.24 32.84
CA LYS A 6 -24.91 -26.55 33.48
C LYS A 6 -23.69 -27.49 33.49
N ARG A 7 -22.78 -27.34 32.52
CA ARG A 7 -21.54 -28.13 32.39
C ARG A 7 -20.29 -27.29 32.63
N GLU A 8 -20.44 -26.08 33.17
CA GLU A 8 -19.34 -25.15 33.41
C GLU A 8 -18.51 -24.78 32.16
N ASP A 9 -19.13 -24.87 30.99
CA ASP A 9 -18.52 -24.69 29.66
C ASP A 9 -18.55 -23.25 29.14
N GLY A 10 -19.02 -22.31 29.95
CA GLY A 10 -19.11 -20.89 29.59
C GLY A 10 -17.77 -20.15 29.65
N ILE A 11 -17.77 -18.96 29.05
CA ILE A 11 -16.59 -18.09 28.96
C ILE A 11 -16.11 -17.74 30.38
N THR A 12 -14.85 -18.08 30.66
CA THR A 12 -14.22 -17.92 31.97
C THR A 12 -13.56 -16.55 32.13
N GLU A 13 -13.25 -15.89 31.02
CA GLU A 13 -12.61 -14.58 30.94
C GLU A 13 -13.54 -13.55 30.28
N ALA A 14 -13.37 -12.27 30.61
CA ALA A 14 -14.14 -11.22 29.96
C ALA A 14 -13.73 -11.04 28.49
N ILE A 15 -14.70 -10.75 27.62
CA ILE A 15 -14.42 -10.41 26.23
C ILE A 15 -13.58 -9.13 26.19
N ARG A 16 -12.42 -9.19 25.54
CA ARG A 16 -11.54 -8.04 25.36
C ARG A 16 -11.83 -7.40 24.00
N VAL A 17 -12.41 -6.20 24.04
CA VAL A 17 -12.65 -5.42 22.81
C VAL A 17 -11.43 -4.53 22.55
N LYS A 18 -10.97 -4.50 21.29
CA LYS A 18 -9.97 -3.53 20.84
C LYS A 18 -10.69 -2.28 20.39
N VAL A 19 -10.52 -1.18 21.13
CA VAL A 19 -11.06 0.13 20.74
C VAL A 19 -10.20 0.71 19.62
N LYS A 20 -10.86 1.12 18.53
CA LYS A 20 -10.23 1.82 17.42
C LYS A 20 -10.40 3.32 17.61
N CYS A 21 -9.28 4.04 17.68
CA CYS A 21 -9.23 5.50 17.91
C CYS A 21 -8.71 6.25 16.67
N ASP A 22 -8.94 5.70 15.49
CA ASP A 22 -8.53 6.30 14.22
C ASP A 22 -9.71 6.28 13.22
N THR A 23 -9.54 6.97 12.10
CA THR A 23 -10.52 7.06 11.02
C THR A 23 -10.25 6.08 9.87
N ALA A 24 -9.24 5.22 9.99
CA ALA A 24 -8.87 4.30 8.93
C ALA A 24 -9.98 3.28 8.67
N GLY A 25 -10.06 2.76 7.44
CA GLY A 25 -10.95 1.63 7.13
C GLY A 25 -10.41 0.30 7.65
N VAL A 26 -11.21 -0.76 7.54
CA VAL A 26 -10.66 -2.14 7.56
C VAL A 26 -9.93 -2.35 6.24
N GLY A 27 -8.73 -2.96 6.30
CA GLY A 27 -7.87 -3.12 5.11
C GLY A 27 -7.06 -1.88 4.73
N HIS A 28 -7.01 -0.84 5.57
CA HIS A 28 -6.12 0.30 5.34
C HIS A 28 -4.66 -0.14 5.44
N ASP A 29 -3.89 0.09 4.38
CA ASP A 29 -2.45 -0.09 4.38
C ASP A 29 -1.74 1.16 4.95
N PRO A 30 -1.11 1.08 6.13
CA PRO A 30 -0.37 2.20 6.70
C PRO A 30 0.92 2.54 5.94
N ALA A 31 1.40 1.65 5.06
CA ALA A 31 2.59 1.87 4.25
C ALA A 31 2.29 2.63 2.94
N GLU A 32 1.02 2.72 2.54
CA GLU A 32 0.58 3.36 1.30
C GLU A 32 1.12 4.80 1.12
N PRO A 33 1.12 5.68 2.15
CA PRO A 33 1.66 7.03 2.03
C PRO A 33 3.18 7.09 1.79
N PHE A 34 3.92 6.05 2.19
CA PHE A 34 5.38 5.99 2.07
C PHE A 34 5.83 5.31 0.78
N SER A 35 4.98 4.46 0.20
CA SER A 35 5.23 3.78 -1.07
C SER A 35 4.86 4.64 -2.29
N PHE A 36 4.02 5.66 -2.12
CA PHE A 36 3.66 6.55 -3.22
C PHE A 36 4.67 7.69 -3.40
N HIS A 37 5.42 7.65 -4.49
CA HIS A 37 6.38 8.71 -4.84
C HIS A 37 5.70 9.90 -5.53
N TRP A 38 4.71 10.53 -4.89
CA TRP A 38 3.91 11.63 -5.48
C TRP A 38 4.74 12.73 -6.18
N TRP A 39 5.95 13.00 -5.67
CA TRP A 39 6.88 13.97 -6.23
C TRP A 39 7.38 13.56 -7.62
N ASP A 40 7.62 12.27 -7.84
CA ASP A 40 8.11 11.70 -9.08
C ASP A 40 7.02 11.76 -10.16
N HIS A 41 5.78 11.45 -9.79
CA HIS A 41 4.64 11.62 -10.71
C HIS A 41 4.46 13.08 -11.11
N LEU A 42 4.58 14.01 -10.17
CA LEU A 42 4.48 15.44 -10.47
C LEU A 42 5.59 15.88 -11.42
N PHE A 43 6.83 15.44 -11.16
CA PHE A 43 7.97 15.73 -12.02
C PHE A 43 7.79 15.15 -13.42
N ASN A 44 7.50 13.86 -13.54
CA ASN A 44 7.34 13.19 -14.84
C ASN A 44 6.16 13.77 -15.63
N LYS A 45 5.05 14.09 -14.96
CA LYS A 45 3.90 14.75 -15.59
C LYS A 45 4.23 16.16 -16.07
N ALA A 46 5.00 16.92 -15.29
CA ALA A 46 5.45 18.25 -15.69
C ALA A 46 6.46 18.18 -16.86
N ALA A 47 7.41 17.24 -16.80
CA ALA A 47 8.40 17.02 -17.84
C ALA A 47 7.74 16.60 -19.17
N ALA A 48 6.76 15.68 -19.12
CA ALA A 48 5.98 15.28 -20.30
C ALA A 48 5.15 16.42 -20.91
N ASN A 49 4.88 17.50 -20.16
CA ASN A 49 4.17 18.68 -20.67
C ASN A 49 5.09 19.65 -21.42
N ILE A 50 6.41 19.43 -21.41
CA ILE A 50 7.39 20.29 -22.07
C ILE A 50 7.80 19.62 -23.39
N ALA A 51 7.51 20.28 -24.51
CA ALA A 51 8.02 19.92 -25.82
C ALA A 51 9.22 20.82 -26.16
N VAL A 52 10.34 20.19 -26.53
CA VAL A 52 11.55 20.88 -26.96
C VAL A 52 11.65 20.72 -28.48
N GLU A 53 11.73 21.83 -29.19
CA GLU A 53 11.86 21.88 -30.64
C GLU A 53 13.17 22.58 -31.02
N ASP A 54 13.92 22.01 -31.96
CA ASP A 54 15.10 22.65 -32.53
C ASP A 54 14.66 23.62 -33.62
N GLY A 55 14.79 24.91 -33.34
CA GLY A 55 14.55 26.00 -34.28
C GLY A 55 15.80 26.40 -35.04
N GLN A 56 15.62 27.09 -36.16
CA GLN A 56 16.70 27.61 -36.99
C GLN A 56 17.62 28.60 -36.24
N ASP A 57 17.12 29.23 -35.18
CA ASP A 57 17.84 30.18 -34.30
C ASP A 57 18.12 29.61 -32.89
N GLY A 58 18.01 28.29 -32.68
CA GLY A 58 18.31 27.63 -31.41
C GLY A 58 17.14 26.83 -30.81
N ILE A 59 17.27 26.44 -29.54
CA ILE A 59 16.32 25.55 -28.85
C ILE A 59 15.09 26.34 -28.39
N SER A 60 13.90 25.93 -28.81
CA SER A 60 12.61 26.50 -28.41
C SER A 60 11.83 25.54 -27.52
N MET A 61 11.25 26.03 -26.44
CA MET A 61 10.43 25.23 -25.51
C MET A 61 8.96 25.64 -25.60
N LYS A 62 8.07 24.66 -25.74
CA LYS A 62 6.62 24.86 -25.73
C LYS A 62 5.98 24.01 -24.65
N THR A 63 4.98 24.57 -23.97
CA THR A 63 4.10 23.78 -23.10
C THR A 63 2.97 23.19 -23.92
N LEU A 64 2.74 21.88 -23.80
CA LEU A 64 1.72 21.16 -24.57
C LEU A 64 0.30 21.46 -24.06
N SER A 65 0.16 21.69 -22.75
CA SER A 65 -1.09 22.07 -22.10
C SER A 65 -0.94 23.36 -21.29
N LYS A 66 -1.97 24.22 -21.38
CA LYS A 66 -2.07 25.47 -20.61
C LYS A 66 -2.67 25.25 -19.22
N ASP A 67 -3.37 24.13 -19.03
CA ASP A 67 -3.90 23.76 -17.73
C ASP A 67 -2.74 23.33 -16.82
N GLY A 68 -2.63 24.01 -15.68
CA GLY A 68 -1.62 23.70 -14.68
C GLY A 68 -1.70 22.24 -14.22
N VAL A 69 -0.54 21.65 -13.91
CA VAL A 69 -0.49 20.28 -13.41
C VAL A 69 -1.15 20.23 -12.02
N ARG A 70 -2.24 19.48 -11.88
CA ARG A 70 -2.87 19.22 -10.57
C ARG A 70 -1.89 18.49 -9.65
N ILE A 71 -1.54 19.11 -8.54
CA ILE A 71 -0.66 18.56 -7.50
C ILE A 71 -1.52 17.78 -6.50
N SER A 72 -1.21 16.50 -6.29
CA SER A 72 -1.83 15.65 -5.28
C SER A 72 -0.75 14.81 -4.61
N ASN A 73 -0.85 14.68 -3.28
CA ASN A 73 -0.02 13.75 -2.51
C ASN A 73 -0.66 12.35 -2.37
N LYS A 74 -1.85 12.15 -2.94
CA LYS A 74 -2.57 10.88 -2.93
C LYS A 74 -2.45 10.18 -4.27
N LYS A 75 -2.40 8.84 -4.22
CA LYS A 75 -2.51 8.00 -5.40
C LYS A 75 -3.79 8.35 -6.19
N PRO A 76 -3.71 8.43 -7.52
CA PRO A 76 -4.88 8.60 -8.35
C PRO A 76 -5.74 7.32 -8.28
N CYS A 77 -6.83 7.35 -7.52
CA CYS A 77 -7.85 6.30 -7.54
C CYS A 77 -8.94 6.67 -8.56
N LYS A 78 -9.49 5.67 -9.27
CA LYS A 78 -10.68 5.92 -10.10
C LYS A 78 -11.84 6.38 -9.23
N ALA A 79 -12.61 7.34 -9.74
CA ALA A 79 -13.90 7.68 -9.14
C ALA A 79 -14.81 6.44 -9.26
N PRO A 80 -15.47 6.00 -8.17
CA PRO A 80 -16.39 4.88 -8.24
C PRO A 80 -17.48 5.21 -9.26
N SER A 81 -17.64 4.35 -10.26
CA SER A 81 -18.74 4.46 -11.22
C SER A 81 -20.07 4.44 -10.47
N ALA A 82 -21.07 5.21 -10.95
CA ALA A 82 -22.36 5.35 -10.26
C ALA A 82 -23.08 4.01 -10.00
N SER A 83 -22.78 2.97 -10.78
CA SER A 83 -23.30 1.61 -10.59
C SER A 83 -22.77 0.89 -9.33
N THR A 84 -21.70 1.41 -8.72
CA THR A 84 -20.97 0.77 -7.61
C THR A 84 -21.39 1.32 -6.23
N MET A 85 -22.21 2.38 -6.19
CA MET A 85 -22.37 3.18 -4.97
C MET A 85 -23.23 2.57 -3.86
N LEU A 86 -24.10 1.59 -4.13
CA LEU A 86 -24.97 1.06 -3.07
C LEU A 86 -24.41 -0.19 -2.38
N TYR A 87 -23.68 -1.05 -3.10
CA TYR A 87 -23.14 -2.32 -2.57
C TYR A 87 -21.79 -2.74 -3.15
N GLY A 88 -21.09 -1.87 -3.91
CA GLY A 88 -19.89 -2.27 -4.64
C GLY A 88 -18.69 -2.73 -3.81
N ARG A 89 -18.73 -2.55 -2.49
CA ARG A 89 -17.69 -3.03 -1.56
C ARG A 89 -18.04 -4.35 -0.86
N PHE A 90 -19.28 -4.81 -0.98
CA PHE A 90 -19.74 -6.06 -0.38
C PHE A 90 -20.16 -7.03 -1.47
N VAL A 91 -19.45 -8.14 -1.60
CA VAL A 91 -19.86 -9.22 -2.50
C VAL A 91 -21.05 -9.94 -1.86
N LYS A 92 -22.22 -9.86 -2.48
CA LYS A 92 -23.40 -10.62 -2.04
C LYS A 92 -23.22 -12.09 -2.42
N SER A 93 -22.77 -12.93 -1.48
CA SER A 93 -22.50 -14.35 -1.72
C SER A 93 -23.77 -15.21 -1.67
N ALA A 94 -24.64 -14.97 -0.69
CA ALA A 94 -25.87 -15.75 -0.50
C ALA A 94 -27.00 -14.90 0.05
N THR A 95 -28.25 -15.30 -0.22
CA THR A 95 -29.44 -14.77 0.44
C THR A 95 -30.08 -15.88 1.25
N LEU A 96 -30.26 -15.69 2.56
CA LEU A 96 -30.99 -16.64 3.39
C LEU A 96 -32.49 -16.43 3.17
N THR A 97 -33.16 -17.44 2.59
CA THR A 97 -34.61 -17.45 2.41
C THR A 97 -35.26 -18.44 3.38
N ALA A 98 -36.58 -18.42 3.51
CA ALA A 98 -37.34 -19.34 4.36
C ALA A 98 -37.14 -20.83 3.98
N HIS A 99 -36.60 -21.12 2.79
CA HIS A 99 -36.33 -22.47 2.28
C HIS A 99 -34.84 -22.86 2.31
N GLY A 100 -33.98 -22.05 2.91
CA GLY A 100 -32.53 -22.30 3.02
C GLY A 100 -31.69 -21.22 2.35
N GLU A 101 -30.39 -21.46 2.28
CA GLU A 101 -29.44 -20.56 1.62
C GLU A 101 -29.57 -20.64 0.09
N GLU A 102 -29.82 -19.50 -0.55
CA GLU A 102 -29.83 -19.39 -2.01
C GLU A 102 -28.55 -18.69 -2.46
N SER A 103 -27.66 -19.45 -3.11
CA SER A 103 -26.43 -18.93 -3.69
C SER A 103 -26.76 -18.00 -4.86
N THR A 104 -26.34 -16.74 -4.76
CA THR A 104 -26.56 -15.77 -5.83
C THR A 104 -25.49 -15.97 -6.90
N ARG A 105 -25.88 -16.25 -8.16
CA ARG A 105 -24.93 -16.30 -9.27
C ARG A 105 -24.29 -14.93 -9.44
N LEU A 106 -22.98 -14.86 -9.19
CA LEU A 106 -22.18 -13.66 -9.38
C LEU A 106 -22.26 -13.22 -10.85
N PRO A 107 -22.51 -11.94 -11.15
CA PRO A 107 -22.22 -11.42 -12.48
C PRO A 107 -20.70 -11.57 -12.72
N THR A 108 -20.33 -12.21 -13.83
CA THR A 108 -18.95 -12.50 -14.30
C THR A 108 -18.16 -11.23 -14.66
N GLY A 109 -18.09 -10.26 -13.76
CA GLY A 109 -17.44 -8.98 -14.02
C GLY A 109 -17.01 -8.22 -12.77
N SER A 110 -16.96 -8.89 -11.62
CA SER A 110 -16.38 -8.33 -10.39
C SER A 110 -15.03 -8.96 -10.06
N GLU A 111 -14.30 -9.36 -11.11
CA GLU A 111 -12.86 -9.58 -11.01
C GLU A 111 -12.24 -8.23 -10.62
N SER A 112 -11.51 -8.23 -9.52
CA SER A 112 -10.78 -7.08 -8.99
C SER A 112 -9.72 -6.64 -10.01
N SER A 113 -10.15 -5.82 -10.97
CA SER A 113 -9.33 -5.21 -12.01
C SER A 113 -8.93 -3.78 -11.62
N ASP A 114 -8.82 -3.48 -10.32
CA ASP A 114 -8.31 -2.20 -9.84
C ASP A 114 -6.78 -2.20 -9.81
N GLU A 115 -6.13 -3.31 -9.43
CA GLU A 115 -4.66 -3.36 -9.27
C GLU A 115 -3.90 -3.18 -10.60
N GLU A 116 -4.33 -3.86 -11.67
CA GLU A 116 -3.66 -3.76 -12.99
C GLU A 116 -3.81 -2.38 -13.65
N GLU A 117 -4.89 -1.66 -13.34
CA GLU A 117 -5.11 -0.32 -13.89
C GLU A 117 -4.55 0.79 -13.01
N GLU A 118 -4.43 0.58 -11.69
CA GLU A 118 -3.66 1.46 -10.81
C GLU A 118 -2.18 1.50 -11.22
N GLU A 119 -1.59 0.38 -11.65
CA GLU A 119 -0.23 0.36 -12.20
C GLU A 119 -0.10 1.19 -13.48
N LYS A 120 -1.14 1.30 -14.32
CA LYS A 120 -1.12 2.17 -15.51
C LYS A 120 -1.18 3.67 -15.18
N LEU A 121 -1.73 4.02 -14.02
CA LEU A 121 -1.76 5.40 -13.53
C LEU A 121 -0.45 5.76 -12.80
N ASP A 122 0.42 4.78 -12.60
CA ASP A 122 1.73 4.98 -12.02
C ASP A 122 2.69 5.60 -13.05
N LEU A 123 2.91 6.90 -12.91
CA LEU A 123 3.87 7.67 -13.71
C LEU A 123 5.23 7.76 -13.03
N SER A 124 5.46 7.02 -11.93
CA SER A 124 6.78 6.98 -11.32
C SER A 124 7.78 6.30 -12.27
N SER A 125 8.91 6.97 -12.50
CA SER A 125 10.03 6.45 -13.26
C SER A 125 11.17 6.01 -12.35
N ALA A 126 11.09 6.35 -11.06
CA ALA A 126 12.00 5.87 -10.04
C ALA A 126 11.94 4.34 -9.98
N ARG A 127 13.03 3.69 -10.37
CA ARG A 127 13.19 2.24 -10.20
C ARG A 127 12.92 1.90 -8.73
N ARG A 128 11.90 1.08 -8.49
CA ARG A 128 11.60 0.51 -7.19
C ARG A 128 12.74 -0.43 -6.82
N LEU A 129 13.69 0.07 -6.03
CA LEU A 129 14.76 -0.74 -5.47
C LEU A 129 14.20 -1.52 -4.28
N THR A 130 14.52 -2.79 -4.19
CA THR A 130 14.34 -3.52 -2.93
C THR A 130 15.32 -3.00 -1.89
N ASP A 131 15.03 -3.19 -0.60
CA ASP A 131 15.94 -2.79 0.48
C ASP A 131 17.33 -3.40 0.30
N GLU A 132 17.41 -4.64 -0.21
CA GLU A 132 18.67 -5.31 -0.52
C GLU A 132 19.46 -4.61 -1.63
N GLU A 133 18.79 -4.21 -2.71
CA GLU A 133 19.39 -3.46 -3.81
C GLU A 133 19.84 -2.08 -3.35
N LEU A 134 19.03 -1.40 -2.55
CA LEU A 134 19.35 -0.09 -1.97
C LEU A 134 20.58 -0.18 -1.07
N MET A 135 20.63 -1.17 -0.16
CA MET A 135 21.80 -1.41 0.68
C MET A 135 23.06 -1.70 -0.15
N ARG A 136 22.94 -2.49 -1.22
CA ARG A 136 24.04 -2.78 -2.13
C ARG A 136 24.53 -1.52 -2.85
N ALA A 137 23.62 -0.70 -3.37
CA ALA A 137 23.95 0.57 -4.02
C ALA A 137 24.63 1.56 -3.05
N CYS A 138 24.23 1.55 -1.77
CA CYS A 138 24.86 2.34 -0.72
C CYS A 138 26.20 1.75 -0.20
N GLY A 139 26.61 0.58 -0.67
CA GLY A 139 27.83 -0.11 -0.24
C GLY A 139 27.75 -0.66 1.19
N GLY A 140 26.56 -1.07 1.64
CA GLY A 140 26.31 -1.63 2.98
C GLY A 140 26.37 -0.61 4.12
N ARG A 141 26.49 0.68 3.82
CA ARG A 141 26.52 1.75 4.83
C ARG A 141 25.12 1.96 5.42
N THR A 142 25.04 1.88 6.74
CA THR A 142 23.82 2.20 7.49
C THR A 142 23.81 3.69 7.87
N ALA A 143 22.64 4.28 8.14
CA ALA A 143 22.49 5.73 8.29
C ALA A 143 23.16 6.36 9.54
N HIS A 144 23.77 5.57 10.43
CA HIS A 144 24.39 6.06 11.66
C HIS A 144 25.81 6.62 11.40
N LYS A 145 26.28 7.56 12.24
CA LYS A 145 27.59 8.23 12.05
C LYS A 145 28.78 7.25 11.97
N GLY A 146 28.75 6.17 12.74
CA GLY A 146 29.81 5.15 12.78
C GLY A 146 29.98 4.35 11.48
N ALA A 147 28.93 4.26 10.64
CA ALA A 147 28.99 3.51 9.39
C ALA A 147 30.05 4.03 8.42
N ARG A 148 30.37 5.33 8.48
CA ARG A 148 31.43 5.94 7.67
C ARG A 148 32.82 5.38 7.99
N HIS A 149 32.97 4.83 9.19
CA HIS A 149 34.20 4.21 9.68
C HIS A 149 34.14 2.68 9.65
N GLY A 150 33.17 2.08 8.93
CA GLY A 150 33.03 0.63 8.82
C GLY A 150 32.41 -0.05 10.05
N LEU A 151 31.93 0.72 11.04
CA LEU A 151 31.20 0.18 12.18
C LEU A 151 29.78 -0.19 11.71
N THR A 152 29.38 -1.44 11.93
CA THR A 152 28.02 -1.92 11.67
C THR A 152 27.35 -2.23 13.01
N MET A 153 26.15 -1.70 13.25
CA MET A 153 25.41 -1.94 14.50
C MET A 153 24.74 -3.33 14.52
N SER A 154 25.50 -4.39 14.23
CA SER A 154 25.01 -5.78 14.15
C SER A 154 24.75 -6.43 15.52
N ALA A 155 25.18 -5.81 16.62
CA ALA A 155 25.10 -6.38 17.97
C ALA A 155 23.68 -6.83 18.39
N LYS A 156 22.65 -6.09 17.98
CA LYS A 156 21.25 -6.47 18.28
C LYS A 156 20.82 -7.74 17.55
N LEU A 157 21.24 -7.90 16.30
CA LEU A 157 20.94 -9.08 15.49
C LEU A 157 21.69 -10.30 16.02
N ALA A 158 22.98 -10.16 16.33
CA ALA A 158 23.79 -11.22 16.93
C ALA A 158 23.18 -11.75 18.24
N ARG A 159 22.69 -10.84 19.10
CA ARG A 159 22.00 -11.21 20.35
C ARG A 159 20.71 -12.01 20.08
N LEU A 160 19.95 -11.65 19.05
CA LEU A 160 18.73 -12.39 18.68
C LEU A 160 19.07 -13.77 18.11
N GLU A 161 20.07 -13.87 17.24
CA GLU A 161 20.54 -15.16 16.70
C GLU A 161 21.02 -16.11 17.81
N GLU A 162 21.69 -15.59 18.84
CA GLU A 162 22.07 -16.39 20.01
C GLU A 162 20.85 -16.89 20.79
N GLN A 163 19.84 -16.05 20.97
CA GLN A 163 18.58 -16.44 21.63
C GLN A 163 17.82 -17.49 20.81
N GLU A 164 17.77 -17.34 19.48
CA GLU A 164 17.14 -18.32 18.58
C GLU A 164 17.91 -19.64 18.59
N ARG A 165 19.25 -19.61 18.55
CA ARG A 165 20.06 -20.83 18.62
C ARG A 165 19.87 -21.58 19.94
N ALA A 166 19.77 -20.86 21.06
CA ALA A 166 19.50 -21.48 22.36
C ALA A 166 18.07 -22.03 22.48
N PHE A 167 17.10 -21.45 21.75
CA PHE A 167 15.72 -21.93 21.73
C PHE A 167 15.53 -23.15 20.84
N LEU A 168 16.29 -23.25 19.74
CA LEU A 168 16.23 -24.37 18.78
C LEU A 168 17.15 -25.55 19.13
N ALA A 169 18.03 -25.39 20.13
CA ALA A 169 18.90 -26.45 20.67
C ALA A 169 18.17 -27.28 21.73
#